data_AF-A0A0Q5INU9-F1
#
_entry.id   AF-A0A0Q5INU9-F1
#
_cell.length_a   1.000
_cell.length_b   1.000
_cell.length_c   1.000
_cell.angle_alpha   90.00
_cell.angle_beta   90.00
_cell.angle_gamma   90.00
#
_symmetry.space_group_name_H-M   'P 1'
#
loop_
_entity.id
_entity.type
_entity.pdbx_description
1 polymer ?
#
loop_
_entity_poly.entity_id
_entity_poly.type
_entity_poly.pdbx_seq_one_letter_code
_entity_poly.pdbx_strand_id
1 'polypeptide(L)' 'MAVSQIYATATHLATGEVVQTLGPFNTLHAARAAVVEAVGQVLLWERQDPGVFVAEKYPLLWRVEERSTVQA' A
#
# COMPACT_ATOMS: atom_id res chain seq x y z
N MET A 1 -2.40 16.80 17.00
CA MET A 1 -3.31 16.35 15.94
C MET A 1 -2.72 15.08 15.36
N ALA A 2 -3.48 13.99 15.24
CA ALA A 2 -2.97 12.79 14.58
C ALA A 2 -2.77 13.12 13.09
N VAL A 3 -1.56 12.89 12.58
CA VAL A 3 -1.30 13.00 11.13
C VAL A 3 -1.44 11.60 10.55
N SER A 4 -2.54 11.38 9.86
CA SER A 4 -2.76 10.17 9.08
C SER A 4 -1.96 10.26 7.77
N GLN A 5 -1.17 9.23 7.49
CA GLN A 5 -0.40 9.13 6.26
C GLN A 5 -0.68 7.80 5.57
N ILE A 6 -0.73 7.81 4.24
CA ILE A 6 -1.04 6.61 3.47
C ILE A 6 0.25 6.00 2.94
N TYR A 7 0.37 4.69 3.08
CA TYR A 7 1.54 3.93 2.62
C TYR A 7 1.09 2.79 1.73
N ALA A 8 1.92 2.46 0.74
CA ALA A 8 1.80 1.22 -0.02
C ALA A 8 2.94 0.28 0.38
N THR A 9 2.62 -0.95 0.75
CA THR A 9 3.59 -1.95 1.21
C THR A 9 3.50 -3.18 0.33
N ALA A 10 4.63 -3.64 -0.20
CA ALA A 10 4.74 -4.92 -0.87
C ALA A 10 5.24 -5.97 0.12
N THR A 11 4.47 -7.02 0.30
CA THR A 11 4.83 -8.17 1.12
C THR A 11 5.02 -9.39 0.22
N HIS A 12 6.12 -10.11 0.37
CA HIS A 12 6.33 -11.36 -0.32
C HIS A 12 5.42 -12.44 0.30
N LEU A 13 4.52 -13.01 -0.50
CA LEU A 13 3.44 -13.88 -0.01
C LEU A 13 3.95 -15.16 0.68
N ALA A 14 5.06 -15.73 0.20
CA ALA A 14 5.58 -16.98 0.75
C ALA A 14 6.35 -16.80 2.07
N THR A 15 6.97 -15.64 2.28
CA THR A 15 7.83 -15.40 3.46
C THR A 15 7.21 -14.42 4.46
N GLY A 16 6.20 -13.65 4.05
CA GLY A 16 5.64 -12.56 4.85
C GLY A 16 6.57 -11.34 4.97
N GLU A 17 7.70 -11.34 4.26
CA GLU A 17 8.68 -10.26 4.33
C GLU A 17 8.19 -9.01 3.58
N VAL A 18 8.30 -7.85 4.20
CA VAL A 18 8.09 -6.57 3.51
C VAL A 18 9.30 -6.27 2.65
N VAL A 19 9.12 -6.33 1.34
CA VAL A 19 10.20 -6.10 0.37
C VAL A 19 10.29 -4.63 -0.04
N GLN A 20 9.18 -3.89 0.07
CA GLN A 20 9.14 -2.49 -0.34
C GLN A 20 8.04 -1.73 0.40
N THR A 21 8.32 -0.46 0.71
CA THR A 21 7.32 0.49 1.20
C THR A 21 7.44 1.78 0.40
N LEU A 22 6.31 2.31 -0.07
CA LEU A 22 6.18 3.59 -0.76
C LEU A 22 5.35 4.55 0.09
N GLY A 23 5.73 5.82 0.08
CA GLY A 23 5.03 6.89 0.79
C GLY A 23 5.96 7.70 1.69
N PRO A 24 5.41 8.59 2.53
CA PRO A 24 3.97 8.81 2.73
C PRO A 24 3.26 9.46 1.53
N PHE A 25 1.97 9.17 1.39
CA PHE A 25 1.07 9.78 0.42
C PHE A 25 -0.10 10.49 1.11
N ASN A 26 -0.62 11.53 0.44
CA ASN A 26 -1.77 12.30 0.91
C ASN A 26 -3.12 11.64 0.58
N THR A 27 -3.18 10.73 -0.41
CA THR A 27 -4.43 10.09 -0.83
C THR A 27 -4.25 8.61 -1.20
N LEU A 28 -5.31 7.82 -1.03
CA LEU A 28 -5.34 6.39 -1.41
C LEU A 28 -5.20 6.21 -2.92
N HIS A 29 -5.61 7.20 -3.70
CA HIS A 29 -5.43 7.20 -5.14
C HIS A 29 -3.95 7.37 -5.51
N ALA A 30 -3.24 8.34 -4.92
CA ALA A 30 -1.82 8.57 -5.18
C ALA A 30 -0.97 7.35 -4.83
N ALA A 31 -1.24 6.69 -3.70
CA ALA A 31 -0.54 5.48 -3.30
C ALA A 31 -0.74 4.32 -4.31
N ARG A 32 -1.97 4.09 -4.79
CA ARG A 32 -2.25 3.05 -5.79
C ARG A 32 -1.64 3.35 -7.16
N ALA A 33 -1.65 4.62 -7.57
CA ALA A 33 -1.01 5.06 -8.80
C ALA A 33 0.51 4.81 -8.75
N ALA A 34 1.17 5.17 -7.64
CA ALA A 34 2.59 4.91 -7.45
C ALA A 34 2.94 3.41 -7.50
N VAL A 35 2.07 2.54 -6.99
CA VAL A 35 2.26 1.08 -7.11
C VAL A 35 2.16 0.62 -8.58
N VAL A 36 1.18 1.12 -9.34
CA VAL A 36 1.04 0.79 -10.77
C VAL A 36 2.28 1.24 -11.55
N GLU A 37 2.82 2.42 -11.25
CA GLU A 37 4.07 2.91 -11.83
C GLU A 37 5.27 2.04 -11.43
N ALA A 38 5.40 1.69 -10.15
CA ALA A 38 6.50 0.87 -9.63
C ALA A 38 6.50 -0.56 -10.21
N VAL A 39 5.32 -1.15 -10.40
CA VAL A 39 5.14 -2.48 -10.97
C VAL A 39 5.19 -2.46 -12.50
N GLY A 40 4.92 -1.31 -13.13
CA GLY A 40 4.84 -1.16 -14.57
C GLY A 40 3.62 -1.85 -15.21
N GLN A 41 2.60 -2.17 -14.40
CA GLN A 41 1.40 -2.88 -14.86
C GLN A 41 0.17 -2.42 -14.08
N VAL A 42 -0.97 -2.33 -14.76
CA VAL A 42 -2.27 -2.11 -14.11
C VAL A 42 -2.59 -3.31 -13.20
N LEU A 43 -3.00 -3.01 -11.97
CA LEU A 43 -3.40 -3.99 -10.97
C LEU A 43 -4.90 -3.93 -10.71
N LEU A 44 -5.48 -5.09 -10.38
CA LEU A 44 -6.83 -5.18 -9.86
C LEU A 44 -6.77 -4.99 -8.34
N TRP A 45 -7.43 -3.93 -7.87
CA TRP A 45 -7.46 -3.58 -6.46
C TRP A 45 -8.75 -4.09 -5.82
N GLU A 46 -8.60 -4.85 -4.75
CA GLU A 46 -9.68 -5.28 -3.88
C GLU A 46 -9.70 -4.38 -2.64
N ARG A 47 -10.88 -3.92 -2.26
CA ARG A 47 -11.06 -3.20 -1.00
C ARG A 47 -11.32 -4.24 0.09
N GLN A 48 -10.39 -4.40 1.02
CA GLN A 48 -10.59 -5.28 2.17
C GLN A 48 -11.32 -4.56 3.30
N ASP A 49 -10.92 -3.34 3.63
CA ASP A 49 -11.49 -2.53 4.72
C ASP A 49 -11.68 -1.07 4.30
N PRO A 50 -12.40 -0.24 5.07
CA PRO A 50 -12.37 1.21 4.91
C PRO A 50 -10.93 1.75 4.98
N GLY A 51 -10.46 2.35 3.89
CA GLY A 51 -9.10 2.89 3.81
C GLY A 51 -8.01 1.86 3.50
N VAL A 52 -8.36 0.58 3.27
CA VAL A 52 -7.40 -0.48 2.93
C VAL A 52 -7.72 -1.09 1.57
N PHE A 53 -6.74 -1.07 0.68
CA PHE A 53 -6.80 -1.72 -0.62
C PHE A 53 -5.66 -2.70 -0.76
N VAL A 54 -5.94 -3.85 -1.38
CA VAL A 54 -4.91 -4.84 -1.71
C VAL A 54 -4.92 -5.14 -3.20
N ALA A 55 -3.75 -5.48 -3.74
CA ALA A 55 -3.62 -5.99 -5.08
C ALA A 55 -2.56 -7.08 -5.11
N GLU A 56 -2.92 -8.23 -5.67
CA GLU A 56 -1.98 -9.32 -5.86
C GLU A 56 -1.19 -9.16 -7.16
N LYS A 57 0.13 -9.33 -7.05
CA LYS A 57 1.06 -9.44 -8.17
C LYS A 57 2.13 -10.45 -7.79
N TYR A 58 1.82 -11.74 -7.95
CA TYR A 58 2.69 -12.83 -7.52
C TYR A 58 4.16 -12.61 -7.94
N PRO A 59 5.13 -12.75 -7.01
CA PRO A 59 4.97 -13.29 -5.64
C PRO A 59 4.62 -12.26 -4.56
N LEU A 60 4.28 -11.02 -4.94
CA LEU A 60 4.02 -9.92 -4.02
C LEU A 60 2.53 -9.66 -3.82
N LEU A 61 2.18 -9.28 -2.60
CA LEU A 61 0.91 -8.69 -2.23
C LEU A 61 1.16 -7.21 -1.92
N TRP A 62 0.52 -6.33 -2.68
CA TRP A 62 0.51 -4.91 -2.38
C TRP A 62 -0.65 -4.59 -1.45
N ARG A 63 -0.37 -3.84 -0.39
CA ARG A 63 -1.36 -3.31 0.55
C ARG A 63 -1.20 -1.80 0.67
N VAL A 64 -2.24 -1.06 0.35
CA VAL A 64 -2.34 0.39 0.53
C VAL A 64 -3.24 0.64 1.73
N GLU A 65 -2.72 1.33 2.74
CA GLU A 65 -3.46 1.61 3.96
C GLU A 65 -3.10 2.98 4.57
N GLU A 66 -4.04 3.54 5.31
CA GLU A 66 -3.81 4.69 6.18
C GLU A 66 -3.13 4.23 7.48
N ARG A 67 -2.05 4.90 7.86
CA ARG A 67 -1.32 4.68 9.11
C ARG A 67 -1.39 5.94 9.94
N SER A 68 -1.96 5.82 11.13
CA SER A 68 -1.93 6.87 12.14
C SER A 68 -0.58 6.81 12.84
N THR A 69 0.26 7.83 12.65
CA THR A 69 1.44 7.99 13.50
C THR A 69 1.02 8.74 14.76
N VAL A 70 1.09 8.06 15.91
CA VAL A 70 0.98 8.75 17.20
C VAL A 70 2.35 9.39 17.45
N GLN A 71 2.43 10.70 17.23
CA GLN A 71 3.58 11.49 17.68
C GLN A 71 3.48 11.60 19.21
N ALA A 72 4.37 10.91 19.92
CA ALA A 72 4.55 11.03 21.36
C ALA A 72 5.26 12.34 21.72
#